data_AF-A0A1E1LZW2-F1
#
_entry.id   AF-A0A1E1LZW2-F1
#
_cell.length_a   1.000
_cell.length_b   1.000
_cell.length_c   1.000
_cell.angle_alpha   90.00
_cell.angle_beta   90.00
_cell.angle_gamma   90.00
#
_symmetry.space_group_name_H-M   'P 1'
#
loop_
_entity.id
_entity.type
_entity.pdbx_description
1 polymer ?
#
loop_
_entity_poly.entity_id
_entity_poly.type
_entity_poly.pdbx_seq_one_letter_code
_entity_poly.pdbx_strand_id
1 'polypeptide(L)'
;MGNVNAQYPKTIAKFGYLKLSCMNGLVGDKVFALSLFAKSDDEIQGAEEGNGLFVGSIENVIDSWGPGLLLAHPGTPYGVRVYSVLIGGGSIICRESQTTQRNANDIPMYHWSRDQTLSGNEGTFNIRDPLRIGAITVQPLCPLDVDKCFKASESHLHNIGTEPDYWELTERQKVLQGGQYVVLQVGNTYHKMKGRTLKTAILDRWQMSHDFNLLCKPWGLQVSLCTGVARRVPIKKLIEEPMFAYIDRLLPNGWDSIKSDARAAFMGSIDYIQWISQLDESQRDCMIKVITFLLELLKDTGLDREGSQLQLIWPDGSSLSHVISLKCSKSNLWARVLKDSPSCATFAAITGLCLEAPGHLCKNNDSATWTGQGVLLSTAVSQVAPITSGGICMSPWELRDGQRYWMEKSGGDLWVYTTKGDNSETQLRVKINRFPIGLSLMRNWQVLRERQDLSFEAEEVVVFGAIA
;
A
#
# COMPACT_ATOMS: atom_id res chain seq x y z
N MET A 1 45.50 1.29 40.24
CA MET A 1 45.60 1.55 38.80
C MET A 1 44.73 0.54 38.06
N GLY A 2 43.48 0.89 37.79
CA GLY A 2 42.56 0.05 37.01
C GLY A 2 42.35 0.67 35.64
N ASN A 3 42.82 0.00 34.59
CA ASN A 3 42.58 0.39 33.21
C ASN A 3 41.11 0.11 32.85
N VAL A 4 40.31 1.16 32.67
CA VAL A 4 39.00 1.07 32.03
C VAL A 4 39.23 1.31 30.54
N ASN A 5 39.35 0.22 29.77
CA ASN A 5 39.29 0.29 28.32
C ASN A 5 37.85 0.62 27.91
N ALA A 6 37.58 1.90 27.67
CA ALA A 6 36.37 2.34 26.98
C ALA A 6 36.43 1.83 25.54
N GLN A 7 35.67 0.78 25.24
CA GLN A 7 35.58 0.21 23.91
C GLN A 7 34.58 1.06 23.10
N TYR A 8 35.10 2.04 22.35
CA TYR A 8 34.28 2.82 21.43
C TYR A 8 33.70 1.90 20.33
N PRO A 9 32.42 2.07 19.95
CA PRO A 9 31.85 1.32 18.83
C PRO A 9 32.65 1.62 17.57
N LYS A 10 33.26 0.59 16.98
CA LYS A 10 33.99 0.72 15.71
C LYS A 10 32.97 0.78 14.58
N THR A 11 32.83 1.94 13.96
CA THR A 11 32.06 2.09 12.71
C THR A 11 32.90 1.57 11.55
N ILE A 12 32.33 0.66 10.75
CA ILE A 12 32.95 0.17 9.52
C ILE A 12 32.33 0.94 8.36
N ALA A 13 33.18 1.59 7.57
CA ALA A 13 32.77 2.26 6.34
C ALA A 13 33.04 1.33 5.16
N LYS A 14 32.01 1.00 4.37
CA LYS A 14 32.12 0.26 3.12
C LYS A 14 31.87 1.20 1.96
N PHE A 15 32.77 1.20 1.00
CA PHE A 15 32.59 1.88 -0.28
C PHE A 15 32.01 0.90 -1.29
N GLY A 16 31.05 1.35 -2.09
CA GLY A 16 30.45 0.52 -3.11
C GLY A 16 29.71 1.33 -4.16
N TYR A 17 29.37 0.67 -5.25
CA TYR A 17 28.48 1.22 -6.26
C TYR A 17 27.04 0.81 -5.93
N LEU A 18 26.16 1.80 -5.75
CA LEU A 18 24.74 1.60 -5.51
C LEU A 18 23.93 2.12 -6.69
N LYS A 19 22.86 1.41 -7.03
CA LYS A 19 21.92 1.86 -8.04
C LYS A 19 20.81 2.66 -7.37
N LEU A 20 20.53 3.88 -7.86
CA LEU A 20 19.49 4.73 -7.26
C LEU A 20 18.15 4.55 -7.99
N SER A 21 17.12 4.21 -7.22
CA SER A 21 15.76 4.04 -7.73
C SER A 21 15.22 5.35 -8.29
N CYS A 22 14.56 5.30 -9.44
CA CYS A 22 14.02 6.46 -10.15
C CYS A 22 15.05 7.55 -10.53
N MET A 23 16.36 7.31 -10.40
CA MET A 23 17.40 8.28 -10.80
C MET A 23 18.40 7.72 -11.81
N ASN A 24 18.27 6.46 -12.24
CA ASN A 24 19.21 5.84 -13.19
C ASN A 24 19.42 6.67 -14.47
N GLY A 25 18.37 7.29 -15.01
CA GLY A 25 18.50 8.14 -16.20
C GLY A 25 19.18 9.49 -15.95
N LEU A 26 19.21 9.95 -14.68
CA LEU A 26 19.93 11.14 -14.24
C LEU A 26 21.40 10.83 -13.94
N VAL A 27 21.68 9.76 -13.18
CA VAL A 27 23.03 9.40 -12.72
C VAL A 27 23.80 8.51 -13.70
N GLY A 28 23.16 8.08 -14.79
CA GLY A 28 23.72 7.22 -15.83
C GLY A 28 23.64 5.72 -15.53
N ASP A 29 24.00 5.28 -14.32
CA ASP A 29 23.81 3.90 -13.85
C ASP A 29 23.93 3.77 -12.31
N LYS A 30 25.12 3.46 -11.79
CA LYS A 30 25.39 3.35 -10.34
C LYS A 30 26.11 4.58 -9.81
N VAL A 31 25.76 5.01 -8.60
CA VAL A 31 26.48 6.06 -7.85
C VAL A 31 27.49 5.42 -6.92
N PHE A 32 28.59 6.12 -6.66
CA PHE A 32 29.51 5.74 -5.60
C PHE A 32 28.92 6.16 -4.25
N ALA A 33 28.81 5.21 -3.32
CA ALA A 33 28.22 5.42 -2.02
C ALA A 33 29.11 4.92 -0.89
N LEU A 34 29.00 5.61 0.24
CA LEU A 34 29.61 5.24 1.51
C LEU A 34 28.53 4.68 2.44
N SER A 35 28.62 3.40 2.78
CA SER A 35 27.74 2.76 3.76
C SER A 35 28.46 2.62 5.09
N LEU A 36 27.85 3.11 6.17
CA LEU A 36 28.39 3.01 7.53
C LEU A 36 27.65 1.90 8.28
N PHE A 37 28.40 0.97 8.88
CA PHE A 37 27.85 -0.15 9.65
C PHE A 37 28.36 -0.09 11.10
N ALA A 38 27.49 -0.41 12.05
CA ALA A 38 27.89 -0.68 13.43
C ALA A 38 28.30 -2.15 13.58
N LYS A 39 29.40 -2.42 14.28
CA LYS A 39 30.04 -3.75 14.37
C LYS A 39 29.22 -4.86 15.09
N SER A 40 27.93 -4.67 15.34
CA SER A 40 27.05 -5.74 15.85
C SER A 40 26.53 -6.69 14.77
N ASP A 41 26.72 -6.35 13.49
CA ASP A 41 26.11 -7.05 12.36
C ASP A 41 27.05 -8.08 11.71
N ASP A 42 27.72 -8.91 12.51
CA ASP A 42 28.65 -9.95 12.03
C ASP A 42 27.96 -11.15 11.32
N GLU A 43 26.71 -11.01 10.86
CA GLU A 43 25.99 -12.05 10.10
C GLU A 43 25.26 -11.54 8.83
N ILE A 44 25.74 -10.49 8.16
CA ILE A 44 25.20 -10.10 6.84
C ILE A 44 26.23 -10.34 5.74
N GLN A 45 26.62 -11.61 5.56
CA GLN A 45 27.11 -12.08 4.26
C GLN A 45 25.89 -12.48 3.43
N GLY A 46 25.52 -11.63 2.46
CA GLY A 46 24.45 -11.92 1.49
C GLY A 46 23.38 -10.84 1.33
N ALA A 47 23.63 -9.58 1.71
CA ALA A 47 22.78 -8.49 1.24
C ALA A 47 22.98 -8.33 -0.27
N GLU A 48 22.06 -8.89 -1.05
CA GLU A 48 21.95 -8.66 -2.50
C GLU A 48 21.96 -7.15 -2.80
N GLU A 49 22.52 -6.77 -3.96
CA GLU A 49 22.58 -5.40 -4.48
C GLU A 49 21.16 -4.83 -4.66
N GLY A 50 20.53 -4.35 -3.58
CA GLY A 50 19.28 -3.60 -3.62
C GLY A 50 19.50 -2.20 -4.19
N ASN A 51 18.53 -1.69 -4.96
CA ASN A 51 18.56 -0.30 -5.40
C ASN A 51 18.26 0.61 -4.19
N GLY A 52 19.12 1.59 -3.93
CA GLY A 52 18.92 2.60 -2.89
C GLY A 52 17.89 3.67 -3.31
N LEU A 53 17.31 4.37 -2.34
CA LEU A 53 16.59 5.62 -2.58
C LEU A 53 17.55 6.79 -2.42
N PHE A 54 17.25 7.90 -3.07
CA PHE A 54 17.92 9.16 -2.76
C PHE A 54 17.16 9.89 -1.67
N VAL A 55 17.88 10.34 -0.64
CA VAL A 55 17.38 11.24 0.38
C VAL A 55 18.35 12.40 0.52
N GLY A 56 17.84 13.61 0.38
CA GLY A 56 18.62 14.84 0.41
C GLY A 56 17.73 16.01 0.06
N SER A 57 18.30 17.16 -0.27
CA SER A 57 17.55 18.29 -0.83
C SER A 57 17.77 18.38 -2.35
N ILE A 58 17.02 19.24 -3.04
CA ILE A 58 17.34 19.57 -4.45
C ILE A 58 18.72 20.20 -4.55
N GLU A 59 19.15 20.99 -3.56
CA GLU A 59 20.50 21.55 -3.55
C GLU A 59 21.55 20.42 -3.56
N ASN A 60 21.36 19.34 -2.79
CA ASN A 60 22.25 18.17 -2.82
C ASN A 60 22.26 17.49 -4.19
N VAL A 61 21.11 17.43 -4.87
CA VAL A 61 21.01 16.84 -6.21
C VAL A 61 21.82 17.66 -7.23
N ILE A 62 21.62 18.98 -7.24
CA ILE A 62 22.31 19.89 -8.16
C ILE A 62 23.82 19.91 -7.90
N ASP A 63 24.20 19.92 -6.61
CA ASP A 63 25.61 19.88 -6.20
C ASP A 63 26.31 18.58 -6.62
N SER A 64 25.62 17.45 -6.50
CA SER A 64 26.21 16.12 -6.79
C SER A 64 26.23 15.77 -8.27
N TRP A 65 25.17 16.12 -9.02
CA TRP A 65 24.94 15.59 -10.38
C TRP A 65 24.83 16.67 -11.46
N GLY A 66 25.07 17.93 -11.11
CA GLY A 66 25.27 19.01 -12.06
C GLY A 66 24.11 20.00 -12.15
N PRO A 67 24.21 20.98 -13.06
CA PRO A 67 23.33 22.12 -13.07
C PRO A 67 21.88 21.73 -13.34
N GLY A 68 20.97 22.25 -12.51
CA GLY A 68 19.53 22.11 -12.69
C GLY A 68 18.86 23.44 -13.03
N LEU A 69 17.79 23.41 -13.82
CA LEU A 69 16.91 24.56 -14.05
C LEU A 69 15.69 24.45 -13.14
N LEU A 70 15.49 25.44 -12.27
CA LEU A 70 14.32 25.50 -11.39
C LEU A 70 13.15 26.16 -12.13
N LEU A 71 12.00 25.46 -12.17
CA LEU A 71 10.74 26.01 -12.64
C LEU A 71 9.94 26.45 -11.41
N ALA A 72 9.90 27.75 -11.14
CA ALA A 72 9.33 28.32 -9.93
C ALA A 72 8.13 29.24 -10.18
N HIS A 73 7.30 29.43 -9.16
CA HIS A 73 6.17 30.34 -9.22
C HIS A 73 6.64 31.80 -9.37
N PRO A 74 6.10 32.56 -10.34
CA PRO A 74 6.47 33.96 -10.55
C PRO A 74 6.32 34.79 -9.27
N GLY A 75 7.27 35.67 -9.00
CA GLY A 75 7.21 36.59 -7.85
C GLY A 75 7.49 35.96 -6.49
N THR A 76 7.97 34.71 -6.43
CA THR A 76 8.37 34.07 -5.17
C THR A 76 9.89 34.10 -4.95
N PRO A 77 10.37 34.09 -3.70
CA PRO A 77 11.80 34.02 -3.43
C PRO A 77 12.42 32.76 -4.04
N TYR A 78 13.67 32.86 -4.47
CA TYR A 78 14.42 31.77 -5.09
C TYR A 78 14.33 30.49 -4.25
N GLY A 79 13.93 29.40 -4.91
CA GLY A 79 13.90 28.08 -4.29
C GLY A 79 12.76 27.82 -3.31
N VAL A 80 11.81 28.74 -3.10
CA VAL A 80 10.74 28.57 -2.10
C VAL A 80 9.48 27.92 -2.67
N ARG A 81 9.09 28.25 -3.90
CA ARG A 81 7.91 27.66 -4.57
C ARG A 81 8.29 27.13 -5.93
N VAL A 82 8.99 26.00 -5.94
CA VAL A 82 9.41 25.28 -7.15
C VAL A 82 8.37 24.22 -7.51
N TYR A 83 7.97 24.18 -8.77
CA TYR A 83 7.10 23.15 -9.34
C TYR A 83 7.88 21.92 -9.77
N SER A 84 9.03 22.17 -10.39
CA SER A 84 9.87 21.13 -10.96
C SER A 84 11.31 21.59 -11.10
N VAL A 85 12.23 20.63 -11.14
CA VAL A 85 13.65 20.85 -11.40
C VAL A 85 14.07 20.05 -12.62
N LEU A 86 14.45 20.74 -13.70
CA LEU A 86 15.00 20.07 -14.88
C LEU A 86 16.48 19.78 -14.66
N ILE A 87 16.89 18.53 -14.76
CA ILE A 87 18.27 18.09 -14.56
C ILE A 87 18.52 16.78 -15.31
N GLY A 88 19.71 16.60 -15.89
CA GLY A 88 20.09 15.36 -16.58
C GLY A 88 19.22 14.97 -17.77
N GLY A 89 18.56 15.95 -18.42
CA GLY A 89 17.63 15.70 -19.54
C GLY A 89 16.25 15.21 -19.12
N GLY A 90 15.91 15.30 -17.83
CA GLY A 90 14.59 15.02 -17.29
C GLY A 90 14.18 16.06 -16.25
N SER A 91 13.12 15.78 -15.50
CA SER A 91 12.53 16.66 -14.50
C SER A 91 12.23 15.92 -13.19
N ILE A 92 12.53 16.55 -12.06
CA ILE A 92 12.10 16.14 -10.72
C ILE A 92 10.76 16.79 -10.44
N ILE A 93 9.74 15.99 -10.14
CA ILE A 93 8.36 16.46 -9.90
C ILE A 93 7.83 15.87 -8.58
N CYS A 94 7.10 16.69 -7.83
CA CYS A 94 6.31 16.25 -6.68
C CYS A 94 4.96 15.70 -7.17
N ARG A 95 4.71 14.40 -6.98
CA ARG A 95 3.54 13.71 -7.56
C ARG A 95 2.31 13.67 -6.64
N GLU A 96 2.33 14.37 -5.52
CA GLU A 96 1.23 14.35 -4.56
C GLU A 96 0.45 15.68 -4.54
N SER A 97 -0.86 15.61 -4.81
CA SER A 97 -1.78 16.74 -4.77
C SER A 97 -1.91 17.27 -3.34
N GLN A 98 -1.74 18.57 -3.15
CA GLN A 98 -1.82 19.30 -1.87
C GLN A 98 -3.23 19.35 -1.23
N THR A 99 -4.02 18.29 -1.32
CA THR A 99 -5.38 18.26 -0.76
C THR A 99 -5.46 17.31 0.42
N THR A 100 -4.83 17.70 1.54
CA THR A 100 -5.27 17.56 2.94
C THR A 100 -4.06 17.76 3.85
N GLN A 101 -4.25 18.47 4.97
CA GLN A 101 -3.22 18.86 5.95
C GLN A 101 -2.15 17.77 6.15
N ARG A 102 -0.94 18.03 5.64
CA ARG A 102 0.24 17.22 5.94
C ARG A 102 0.59 17.39 7.42
N ASN A 103 0.84 16.28 8.10
CA ASN A 103 1.60 16.31 9.35
C ASN A 103 3.00 16.85 9.04
N ALA A 104 3.54 17.72 9.90
CA ALA A 104 4.81 18.43 9.68
C ALA A 104 6.06 17.53 9.51
N ASN A 105 5.92 16.21 9.68
CA ASN A 105 7.02 15.25 9.67
C ASN A 105 7.06 14.35 8.42
N ASP A 106 6.11 14.45 7.49
CA ASP A 106 6.08 13.58 6.32
C ASP A 106 6.96 14.14 5.19
N ILE A 107 8.00 13.41 4.80
CA ILE A 107 8.95 13.84 3.77
C ILE A 107 8.32 13.56 2.39
N PRO A 108 8.06 14.58 1.56
CA PRO A 108 7.44 14.36 0.27
C PRO A 108 8.27 13.42 -0.62
N MET A 109 7.56 12.54 -1.32
CA MET A 109 8.14 11.62 -2.29
C MET A 109 8.13 12.26 -3.69
N TYR A 110 9.27 12.17 -4.36
CA TYR A 110 9.53 12.77 -5.65
C TYR A 110 9.97 11.71 -6.65
N HIS A 111 9.92 12.10 -7.92
CA HIS A 111 10.32 11.25 -9.02
C HIS A 111 11.09 12.07 -10.04
N TRP A 112 12.18 11.51 -10.57
CA TRP A 112 12.85 12.03 -11.75
C TRP A 112 12.37 11.23 -12.98
N SER A 113 11.90 11.92 -14.01
CA SER A 113 11.48 11.32 -15.28
C SER A 113 12.05 12.10 -16.45
N ARG A 114 12.22 11.47 -17.62
CA ARG A 114 12.49 12.18 -18.88
C ARG A 114 11.26 12.88 -19.46
N ASP A 115 10.08 12.52 -18.97
CA ASP A 115 8.82 13.12 -19.41
C ASP A 115 8.67 14.51 -18.81
N GLN A 116 8.53 15.53 -19.66
CA GLN A 116 8.50 16.95 -19.28
C GLN A 116 7.07 17.50 -19.15
N THR A 117 6.04 16.66 -19.13
CA THR A 117 4.66 17.13 -19.03
C THR A 117 4.34 17.61 -17.62
N LEU A 118 4.46 18.92 -17.41
CA LEU A 118 3.92 19.59 -16.23
C LEU A 118 2.40 19.66 -16.37
N SER A 119 1.67 18.92 -15.54
CA SER A 119 0.23 19.12 -15.42
C SER A 119 0.05 20.26 -14.42
N GLY A 120 -0.59 21.37 -14.79
CA GLY A 120 -0.66 22.63 -14.02
C GLY A 120 -1.24 22.57 -12.60
N ASN A 121 -1.47 21.38 -12.03
CA ASN A 121 -1.93 21.09 -10.67
C ASN A 121 -0.84 20.52 -9.75
N GLU A 122 0.43 20.60 -10.13
CA GLU A 122 1.55 20.12 -9.31
C GLU A 122 1.77 20.98 -8.07
N GLY A 123 1.93 20.33 -6.91
CA GLY A 123 2.26 21.01 -5.66
C GLY A 123 3.64 21.67 -5.73
N THR A 124 3.78 22.86 -5.13
CA THR A 124 5.09 23.53 -5.02
C THR A 124 5.89 22.99 -3.84
N PHE A 125 7.23 23.00 -3.94
CA PHE A 125 8.16 22.63 -2.88
C PHE A 125 9.32 23.62 -2.74
N ASN A 126 10.01 23.57 -1.59
CA ASN A 126 11.25 24.29 -1.36
C ASN A 126 12.46 23.43 -1.71
N ILE A 127 13.48 24.01 -2.36
CA ILE A 127 14.68 23.27 -2.79
C ILE A 127 15.56 22.78 -1.64
N ARG A 128 15.38 23.36 -0.45
CA ARG A 128 16.12 23.01 0.79
C ARG A 128 15.38 22.00 1.65
N ASP A 129 14.10 21.77 1.38
CA ASP A 129 13.35 20.79 2.13
C ASP A 129 13.90 19.40 1.81
N PRO A 130 14.00 18.51 2.81
CA PRO A 130 14.36 17.13 2.55
C PRO A 130 13.32 16.53 1.60
N LEU A 131 13.82 15.73 0.67
CA LEU A 131 13.03 14.99 -0.29
C LEU A 131 13.53 13.56 -0.43
N ARG A 132 12.63 12.68 -0.85
CA ARG A 132 12.93 11.28 -1.15
C ARG A 132 12.61 10.99 -2.61
N ILE A 133 13.54 10.38 -3.35
CA ILE A 133 13.32 9.96 -4.75
C ILE A 133 13.33 8.43 -4.83
N GLY A 134 12.24 7.86 -5.36
CA GLY A 134 12.10 6.43 -5.66
C GLY A 134 10.80 5.75 -5.26
N ALA A 135 9.69 6.49 -5.19
CA ALA A 135 8.34 5.95 -4.94
C ALA A 135 7.88 4.96 -6.02
N ILE A 136 6.83 4.18 -5.70
CA ILE A 136 6.07 3.47 -6.73
C ILE A 136 5.56 4.48 -7.75
N THR A 137 5.91 4.26 -9.02
CA THR A 137 5.58 5.18 -10.11
C THR A 137 4.66 4.49 -11.11
N VAL A 138 3.87 5.29 -11.82
CA VAL A 138 3.10 4.80 -12.96
C VAL A 138 3.95 5.04 -14.19
N GLN A 139 4.22 4.01 -14.99
CA GLN A 139 4.83 4.14 -16.31
C GLN A 139 3.74 4.45 -17.34
N PRO A 140 3.57 5.72 -17.79
CA PRO A 140 2.51 6.10 -18.72
C PRO A 140 2.71 5.53 -20.13
N LEU A 141 3.95 5.19 -20.50
CA LEU A 141 4.28 4.67 -21.84
C LEU A 141 4.19 3.15 -21.94
N CYS A 142 3.61 2.48 -20.94
CA CYS A 142 3.46 1.04 -20.96
C CYS A 142 2.54 0.63 -22.14
N PRO A 143 2.97 -0.29 -23.03
CA PRO A 143 2.16 -0.73 -24.16
C PRO A 143 1.02 -1.69 -23.76
N LEU A 144 0.79 -1.89 -22.46
CA LEU A 144 -0.17 -2.85 -21.92
C LEU A 144 -1.58 -2.59 -22.45
N ASP A 145 -2.14 -3.61 -23.09
CA ASP A 145 -3.51 -3.64 -23.55
C ASP A 145 -4.32 -4.53 -22.60
N VAL A 146 -5.21 -3.91 -21.82
CA VAL A 146 -5.99 -4.60 -20.77
C VAL A 146 -6.88 -5.69 -21.36
N ASP A 147 -7.44 -5.49 -22.56
CA ASP A 147 -8.33 -6.44 -23.20
C ASP A 147 -7.57 -7.68 -23.70
N LYS A 148 -6.34 -7.47 -24.23
CA LYS A 148 -5.45 -8.59 -24.56
C LYS A 148 -5.02 -9.36 -23.32
N CYS A 149 -4.69 -8.66 -22.24
CA CYS A 149 -4.31 -9.29 -20.96
C CYS A 149 -5.46 -10.12 -20.37
N PHE A 150 -6.70 -9.61 -20.46
CA PHE A 150 -7.91 -10.30 -20.02
C PHE A 150 -8.07 -11.63 -20.78
N LYS A 151 -8.04 -11.59 -22.12
CA LYS A 151 -8.12 -12.79 -22.96
C LYS A 151 -6.99 -13.78 -22.68
N ALA A 152 -5.77 -13.29 -22.51
CA ALA A 152 -4.62 -14.14 -22.20
C ALA A 152 -4.71 -14.80 -20.81
N SER A 153 -5.53 -14.26 -19.92
CA SER A 153 -5.67 -14.71 -18.53
C SER A 153 -7.01 -15.40 -18.24
N GLU A 154 -7.82 -15.66 -19.27
CA GLU A 154 -9.19 -16.18 -19.16
C GLU A 154 -9.29 -17.45 -18.30
N SER A 155 -8.31 -18.36 -18.40
CA SER A 155 -8.26 -19.60 -17.62
C SER A 155 -8.11 -19.40 -16.10
N HIS A 156 -7.80 -18.19 -15.65
CA HIS A 156 -7.63 -17.83 -14.24
C HIS A 156 -8.78 -16.99 -13.70
N LEU A 157 -9.75 -16.63 -14.56
CA LEU A 157 -10.90 -15.82 -14.18
C LEU A 157 -12.01 -16.71 -13.62
N HIS A 158 -12.67 -16.22 -12.59
CA HIS A 158 -13.89 -16.81 -12.03
C HIS A 158 -14.87 -15.71 -11.65
N ASN A 159 -16.09 -16.11 -11.31
CA ASN A 159 -17.15 -15.16 -10.97
C ASN A 159 -16.98 -14.64 -9.54
N ILE A 160 -17.15 -13.32 -9.39
CA ILE A 160 -17.17 -12.67 -8.09
C ILE A 160 -18.30 -13.23 -7.22
N GLY A 161 -18.04 -13.36 -5.92
CA GLY A 161 -19.00 -13.90 -4.97
C GLY A 161 -19.22 -15.41 -5.05
N THR A 162 -18.41 -16.14 -5.82
CA THR A 162 -18.43 -17.62 -5.85
C THR A 162 -17.25 -18.19 -5.07
N GLU A 163 -17.50 -19.21 -4.24
CA GLU A 163 -16.50 -19.92 -3.45
C GLU A 163 -16.81 -21.43 -3.52
N PRO A 164 -15.80 -22.32 -3.62
CA PRO A 164 -16.04 -23.75 -3.53
C PRO A 164 -16.54 -24.15 -2.13
N ASP A 165 -17.22 -25.30 -2.04
CA ASP A 165 -17.68 -25.84 -0.75
C ASP A 165 -16.51 -25.99 0.23
N TYR A 166 -16.69 -25.49 1.46
CA TYR A 166 -15.70 -25.59 2.52
C TYR A 166 -16.33 -26.08 3.83
N TRP A 167 -15.48 -26.69 4.66
CA TRP A 167 -15.86 -27.15 5.98
C TRP A 167 -15.61 -26.04 7.00
N GLU A 168 -16.66 -25.41 7.51
CA GLU A 168 -16.57 -24.55 8.69
C GLU A 168 -16.63 -25.46 9.94
N LEU A 169 -15.54 -25.52 10.72
CA LEU A 169 -15.57 -26.20 12.02
C LEU A 169 -16.49 -25.41 12.96
N THR A 170 -17.76 -25.82 13.00
CA THR A 170 -18.83 -25.17 13.77
C THR A 170 -18.77 -25.50 15.25
N GLU A 171 -18.29 -26.68 15.63
CA GLU A 171 -18.31 -27.13 17.01
C GLU A 171 -17.21 -28.17 17.32
N ARG A 172 -16.64 -28.13 18.52
CA ARG A 172 -15.89 -29.25 19.12
C ARG A 172 -16.55 -29.59 20.45
N GLN A 173 -17.12 -30.79 20.53
CA GLN A 173 -17.87 -31.28 21.69
C GLN A 173 -16.99 -32.02 22.70
N LYS A 174 -17.45 -32.05 23.96
CA LYS A 174 -16.92 -32.90 25.04
C LYS A 174 -18.01 -33.85 25.50
N VAL A 175 -17.68 -35.14 25.57
CA VAL A 175 -18.61 -36.23 25.88
C VAL A 175 -18.39 -36.70 27.31
N LEU A 176 -19.46 -36.81 28.09
CA LEU A 176 -19.47 -37.48 29.39
C LEU A 176 -19.98 -38.91 29.16
N GLN A 177 -19.16 -39.93 29.43
CA GLN A 177 -19.54 -41.34 29.28
C GLN A 177 -19.67 -42.00 30.66
N GLY A 178 -20.85 -42.54 30.97
CA GLY A 178 -21.16 -43.18 32.25
C GLY A 178 -21.14 -44.71 32.17
N GLY A 179 -20.26 -45.33 32.96
CA GLY A 179 -20.18 -46.78 33.23
C GLY A 179 -19.74 -47.01 34.69
N GLN A 180 -19.00 -48.09 35.01
CA GLN A 180 -18.60 -48.44 36.38
C GLN A 180 -17.72 -47.38 37.12
N TYR A 181 -17.26 -46.34 36.42
CA TYR A 181 -16.62 -45.14 36.96
C TYR A 181 -17.17 -43.87 36.29
N VAL A 182 -17.31 -42.78 37.05
CA VAL A 182 -17.60 -41.44 36.50
C VAL A 182 -16.27 -40.76 36.17
N VAL A 183 -15.98 -40.53 34.89
CA VAL A 183 -14.84 -39.70 34.46
C VAL A 183 -15.34 -38.31 34.12
N LEU A 184 -15.00 -37.31 34.95
CA LEU A 184 -15.27 -35.90 34.66
C LEU A 184 -14.14 -35.34 33.78
N GLN A 185 -14.40 -35.18 32.48
CA GLN A 185 -13.52 -34.36 31.63
C GLN A 185 -14.00 -32.90 31.70
N VAL A 186 -13.27 -32.05 32.43
CA VAL A 186 -13.59 -30.61 32.51
C VAL A 186 -13.34 -29.95 31.16
N GLY A 187 -14.37 -29.23 30.71
CA GLY A 187 -14.45 -28.63 29.41
C GLY A 187 -14.75 -27.15 29.43
N ASN A 188 -13.75 -26.32 29.12
CA ASN A 188 -14.03 -24.94 28.74
C ASN A 188 -14.47 -24.92 27.27
N THR A 189 -15.73 -24.55 27.04
CA THR A 189 -16.29 -24.28 25.71
C THR A 189 -16.38 -22.78 25.52
N TYR A 190 -15.72 -22.24 24.51
CA TYR A 190 -15.76 -20.81 24.17
C TYR A 190 -16.49 -20.64 22.84
N HIS A 191 -17.56 -19.83 22.83
CA HIS A 191 -18.23 -19.43 21.59
C HIS A 191 -17.44 -18.29 20.94
N LYS A 192 -16.94 -18.49 19.72
CA LYS A 192 -16.33 -17.43 18.93
C LYS A 192 -17.45 -16.61 18.29
N MET A 193 -17.81 -15.49 18.89
CA MET A 193 -18.62 -14.46 18.23
C MET A 193 -17.84 -13.95 17.02
N LYS A 194 -18.43 -13.98 15.81
CA LYS A 194 -17.82 -13.36 14.64
C LYS A 194 -17.71 -11.85 14.92
N GLY A 195 -16.49 -11.38 15.13
CA GLY A 195 -16.22 -9.95 15.25
C GLY A 195 -16.63 -9.22 13.97
N ARG A 196 -17.04 -7.96 14.09
CA ARG A 196 -17.36 -7.11 12.93
C ARG A 196 -16.06 -6.58 12.33
N THR A 197 -15.88 -6.76 11.02
CA THR A 197 -14.71 -6.21 10.30
C THR A 197 -14.92 -4.73 10.00
N LEU A 198 -13.83 -3.99 9.79
CA LEU A 198 -13.86 -2.61 9.36
C LEU A 198 -14.57 -2.49 8.00
N LYS A 199 -14.35 -3.44 7.09
CA LYS A 199 -15.02 -3.50 5.78
C LYS A 199 -16.54 -3.55 5.92
N THR A 200 -17.08 -4.42 6.77
CA THR A 200 -18.52 -4.48 7.06
C THR A 200 -19.01 -3.16 7.67
N ALA A 201 -18.26 -2.58 8.61
CA ALA A 201 -18.64 -1.31 9.22
C ALA A 201 -18.67 -0.13 8.21
N ILE A 202 -17.77 -0.13 7.22
CA ILE A 202 -17.73 0.87 6.14
C ILE A 202 -18.96 0.75 5.24
N LEU A 203 -19.29 -0.47 4.82
CA LEU A 203 -20.46 -0.73 3.96
C LEU A 203 -21.76 -0.34 4.68
N ASP A 204 -21.92 -0.72 5.95
CA ASP A 204 -23.09 -0.33 6.73
C ASP A 204 -23.18 1.19 6.91
N ARG A 205 -22.04 1.87 7.17
CA ARG A 205 -22.01 3.33 7.30
C ARG A 205 -22.40 4.02 6.00
N TRP A 206 -21.95 3.50 4.85
CA TRP A 206 -22.37 4.01 3.55
C TRP A 206 -23.89 3.92 3.39
N GLN A 207 -24.51 2.78 3.71
CA GLN A 207 -25.96 2.59 3.63
C GLN A 207 -26.74 3.54 4.56
N MET A 208 -26.16 3.92 5.70
CA MET A 208 -26.81 4.81 6.66
C MET A 208 -26.68 6.30 6.31
N SER A 209 -25.50 6.75 5.88
CA SER A 209 -25.19 8.19 5.79
C SER A 209 -24.79 8.68 4.41
N HIS A 210 -24.50 7.79 3.45
CA HIS A 210 -24.02 8.14 2.11
C HIS A 210 -22.83 9.13 2.14
N ASP A 211 -21.89 8.90 3.06
CA ASP A 211 -20.74 9.79 3.27
C ASP A 211 -19.68 9.57 2.19
N PHE A 212 -19.67 10.46 1.18
CA PHE A 212 -18.74 10.42 0.06
C PHE A 212 -17.26 10.53 0.46
N ASN A 213 -16.94 11.02 1.67
CA ASN A 213 -15.55 11.07 2.16
C ASN A 213 -14.98 9.67 2.41
N LEU A 214 -15.83 8.65 2.61
CA LEU A 214 -15.39 7.26 2.75
C LEU A 214 -14.59 6.79 1.53
N LEU A 215 -14.93 7.28 0.33
CA LEU A 215 -14.23 6.92 -0.90
C LEU A 215 -12.81 7.52 -1.00
N CYS A 216 -12.51 8.52 -0.17
CA CYS A 216 -11.18 9.13 -0.09
C CYS A 216 -10.24 8.38 0.89
N LYS A 217 -10.75 7.39 1.63
CA LYS A 217 -9.97 6.64 2.64
C LYS A 217 -9.11 5.54 1.99
N PRO A 218 -7.91 5.24 2.54
CA PRO A 218 -6.90 4.39 1.91
C PRO A 218 -7.19 2.88 2.00
N TRP A 219 -8.45 2.48 1.85
CA TRP A 219 -8.89 1.08 1.94
C TRP A 219 -8.90 0.35 0.60
N GLY A 220 -8.58 1.05 -0.49
CA GLY A 220 -8.43 0.45 -1.80
C GLY A 220 -7.05 -0.20 -1.99
N LEU A 221 -7.02 -1.30 -2.73
CA LEU A 221 -5.81 -2.00 -3.16
C LEU A 221 -5.81 -2.08 -4.68
N GLN A 222 -4.78 -1.50 -5.31
CA GLN A 222 -4.50 -1.68 -6.73
C GLN A 222 -3.37 -2.68 -6.92
N VAL A 223 -3.52 -3.59 -7.87
CA VAL A 223 -2.44 -4.49 -8.32
C VAL A 223 -2.23 -4.30 -9.82
N SER A 224 -1.01 -3.93 -10.19
CA SER A 224 -0.61 -3.73 -11.60
C SER A 224 -0.58 -5.05 -12.36
N LEU A 225 -1.29 -5.12 -13.49
CA LEU A 225 -1.20 -6.26 -14.42
C LEU A 225 0.21 -6.49 -14.95
N CYS A 226 0.90 -5.40 -15.29
CA CYS A 226 2.20 -5.50 -15.95
C CYS A 226 3.28 -6.07 -15.02
N THR A 227 3.31 -5.58 -13.78
CA THR A 227 4.43 -5.79 -12.85
C THR A 227 4.07 -6.61 -11.62
N GLY A 228 2.80 -6.74 -11.25
CA GLY A 228 2.36 -7.38 -10.01
C GLY A 228 2.65 -6.56 -8.75
N VAL A 229 3.11 -5.31 -8.90
CA VAL A 229 3.30 -4.35 -7.81
C VAL A 229 1.93 -3.93 -7.29
N ALA A 230 1.77 -3.94 -5.96
CA ALA A 230 0.55 -3.55 -5.29
C ALA A 230 0.74 -2.29 -4.44
N ARG A 231 -0.31 -1.48 -4.31
CA ARG A 231 -0.31 -0.29 -3.45
C ARG A 231 -1.68 -0.01 -2.84
N ARG A 232 -1.67 0.60 -1.65
CA ARG A 232 -2.87 1.23 -1.09
C ARG A 232 -3.24 2.49 -1.86
N VAL A 233 -4.54 2.67 -2.08
CA VAL A 233 -5.12 3.87 -2.68
C VAL A 233 -6.47 4.20 -2.05
N PRO A 234 -6.97 5.45 -2.20
CA PRO A 234 -8.37 5.75 -1.96
C PRO A 234 -9.31 4.82 -2.74
N ILE A 235 -10.44 4.41 -2.16
CA ILE A 235 -11.43 3.56 -2.87
C ILE A 235 -11.84 4.18 -4.22
N LYS A 236 -12.00 5.51 -4.29
CA LYS A 236 -12.32 6.19 -5.56
C LYS A 236 -11.31 5.91 -6.68
N LYS A 237 -10.05 5.61 -6.36
CA LYS A 237 -9.03 5.27 -7.36
C LYS A 237 -9.14 3.85 -7.90
N LEU A 238 -9.92 2.98 -7.27
CA LEU A 238 -10.25 1.66 -7.84
C LEU A 238 -11.29 1.74 -8.96
N ILE A 239 -12.05 2.83 -9.00
CA ILE A 239 -13.13 3.04 -9.95
C ILE A 239 -12.53 3.68 -11.20
N GLU A 240 -12.11 2.81 -12.11
CA GLU A 240 -11.45 3.17 -13.38
C GLU A 240 -12.44 3.19 -14.55
N GLU A 241 -11.98 3.66 -15.71
CA GLU A 241 -12.82 3.82 -16.91
C GLU A 241 -13.61 2.56 -17.31
N PRO A 242 -13.08 1.32 -17.22
CA PRO A 242 -13.88 0.13 -17.55
C PRO A 242 -15.12 -0.03 -16.66
N MET A 243 -15.07 0.39 -15.39
CA MET A 243 -16.25 0.40 -14.53
C MET A 243 -17.26 1.48 -14.94
N PHE A 244 -16.79 2.67 -15.36
CA PHE A 244 -17.67 3.70 -15.89
C PHE A 244 -18.32 3.30 -17.21
N ALA A 245 -17.58 2.65 -18.11
CA ALA A 245 -18.11 2.10 -19.35
C ALA A 245 -19.20 1.04 -19.09
N TYR A 246 -19.06 0.25 -18.02
CA TYR A 246 -20.12 -0.65 -17.58
C TYR A 246 -21.36 0.11 -17.07
N ILE A 247 -21.17 1.14 -16.24
CA ILE A 247 -22.26 1.97 -15.71
C ILE A 247 -23.02 2.69 -16.83
N ASP A 248 -22.32 3.21 -17.84
CA ASP A 248 -22.94 3.85 -19.00
C ASP A 248 -23.98 2.94 -19.66
N ARG A 249 -23.74 1.62 -19.69
CA ARG A 249 -24.68 0.64 -20.26
C ARG A 249 -25.86 0.31 -19.35
N LEU A 250 -25.73 0.51 -18.04
CA LEU A 250 -26.84 0.36 -17.10
C LEU A 250 -27.84 1.53 -17.17
N LEU A 251 -27.45 2.66 -17.78
CA LEU A 251 -28.25 3.88 -17.95
C LEU A 251 -29.07 4.27 -16.70
N PRO A 252 -28.44 4.48 -15.52
CA PRO A 252 -29.19 4.95 -14.36
C PRO A 252 -29.80 6.33 -14.65
N ASN A 253 -31.04 6.56 -14.20
CA ASN A 253 -31.71 7.86 -14.33
C ASN A 253 -30.82 8.98 -13.76
N GLY A 254 -30.52 9.98 -14.59
CA GLY A 254 -29.66 11.11 -14.21
C GLY A 254 -28.17 10.91 -14.44
N TRP A 255 -27.72 9.74 -14.93
CA TRP A 255 -26.30 9.48 -15.16
C TRP A 255 -25.70 10.35 -16.27
N ASP A 256 -26.43 10.53 -17.38
CA ASP A 256 -25.94 11.30 -18.52
C ASP A 256 -25.57 12.75 -18.19
N SER A 257 -26.22 13.36 -17.19
CA SER A 257 -25.94 14.73 -16.78
C SER A 257 -24.68 14.87 -15.92
N ILE A 258 -24.18 13.78 -15.32
CA ILE A 258 -23.04 13.82 -14.39
C ILE A 258 -21.84 12.97 -14.86
N LYS A 259 -22.01 12.10 -15.87
CA LYS A 259 -21.01 11.10 -16.25
C LYS A 259 -19.63 11.67 -16.59
N SER A 260 -19.58 12.83 -17.24
CA SER A 260 -18.32 13.48 -17.63
C SER A 260 -17.57 14.02 -16.40
N ASP A 261 -18.30 14.73 -15.54
CA ASP A 261 -17.72 15.32 -14.33
C ASP A 261 -17.35 14.24 -13.31
N ALA A 262 -18.13 13.16 -13.22
CA ALA A 262 -17.82 12.00 -12.40
C ALA A 262 -16.48 11.38 -12.82
N ARG A 263 -16.28 11.10 -14.11
CA ARG A 263 -14.99 10.61 -14.62
C ARG A 263 -13.85 11.55 -14.28
N ALA A 264 -14.02 12.85 -14.54
CA ALA A 264 -13.02 13.86 -14.23
C ALA A 264 -12.67 13.89 -12.72
N ALA A 265 -13.66 13.81 -11.84
CA ALA A 265 -13.47 13.85 -10.39
C ALA A 265 -12.76 12.60 -9.85
N PHE A 266 -13.09 11.41 -10.36
CA PHE A 266 -12.47 10.15 -9.94
C PHE A 266 -11.04 10.00 -10.50
N MET A 267 -10.82 10.43 -11.74
CA MET A 267 -9.48 10.46 -12.35
C MET A 267 -8.58 11.55 -11.75
N GLY A 268 -9.17 12.58 -11.14
CA GLY A 268 -8.45 13.65 -10.42
C GLY A 268 -8.18 14.89 -11.27
N SER A 269 -8.93 15.07 -12.36
CA SER A 269 -8.90 16.28 -13.20
C SER A 269 -9.62 17.45 -12.53
N ILE A 270 -10.59 17.18 -11.65
CA ILE A 270 -11.27 18.17 -10.80
C ILE A 270 -11.30 17.70 -9.34
N ASP A 271 -11.46 18.63 -8.40
CA ASP A 271 -11.54 18.29 -6.98
C ASP A 271 -12.84 17.52 -6.68
N TYR A 272 -12.68 16.29 -6.22
CA TYR A 272 -13.79 15.36 -5.97
C TYR A 272 -14.73 15.86 -4.87
N ILE A 273 -14.21 16.42 -3.77
CA ILE A 273 -15.04 16.83 -2.63
C ILE A 273 -15.84 18.09 -2.99
N GLN A 274 -15.17 19.04 -3.64
CA GLN A 274 -15.80 20.23 -4.17
C GLN A 274 -16.90 19.89 -5.16
N TRP A 275 -16.62 19.01 -6.13
CA TRP A 275 -17.62 18.56 -7.11
C TRP A 275 -18.83 17.89 -6.44
N ILE A 276 -18.62 16.95 -5.51
CA ILE A 276 -19.72 16.30 -4.77
C ILE A 276 -20.58 17.34 -4.04
N SER A 277 -19.98 18.36 -3.44
CA SER A 277 -20.72 19.42 -2.73
C SER A 277 -21.61 20.27 -3.63
N GLN A 278 -21.33 20.31 -4.94
CA GLN A 278 -22.05 21.11 -5.92
C GLN A 278 -23.19 20.35 -6.61
N LEU A 279 -23.28 19.03 -6.42
CA LEU A 279 -24.35 18.23 -6.99
C LEU A 279 -25.72 18.67 -6.45
N ASP A 280 -26.69 18.81 -7.34
CA ASP A 280 -28.10 18.94 -6.95
C ASP A 280 -28.64 17.63 -6.36
N GLU A 281 -29.88 17.65 -5.86
CA GLU A 281 -30.52 16.50 -5.21
C GLU A 281 -30.65 15.30 -6.17
N SER A 282 -31.06 15.53 -7.40
CA SER A 282 -31.26 14.47 -8.41
C SER A 282 -29.93 13.84 -8.85
N GLN A 283 -28.90 14.67 -9.02
CA GLN A 283 -27.55 14.25 -9.35
C GLN A 283 -26.91 13.47 -8.20
N ARG A 284 -27.10 13.94 -6.96
CA ARG A 284 -26.63 13.26 -5.75
C ARG A 284 -27.28 11.89 -5.60
N ASP A 285 -28.59 11.78 -5.80
CA ASP A 285 -29.30 10.49 -5.76
C ASP A 285 -28.81 9.51 -6.83
N CYS A 286 -28.55 10.00 -8.06
CA CYS A 286 -27.93 9.19 -9.10
C CYS A 286 -26.55 8.70 -8.66
N MET A 287 -25.70 9.59 -8.15
CA MET A 287 -24.35 9.25 -7.70
C MET A 287 -24.35 8.26 -6.53
N ILE A 288 -25.30 8.39 -5.60
CA ILE A 288 -25.51 7.42 -4.51
C ILE A 288 -25.76 6.03 -5.07
N LYS A 289 -26.68 5.89 -6.03
CA LYS A 289 -26.99 4.59 -6.66
C LYS A 289 -25.76 3.98 -7.33
N VAL A 290 -25.00 4.80 -8.06
CA VAL A 290 -23.76 4.38 -8.73
C VAL A 290 -22.72 3.89 -7.72
N ILE A 291 -22.46 4.63 -6.65
CA ILE A 291 -21.47 4.23 -5.64
C ILE A 291 -21.95 3.01 -4.87
N THR A 292 -23.23 2.94 -4.50
CA THR A 292 -23.80 1.74 -3.85
C THR A 292 -23.57 0.51 -4.70
N PHE A 293 -23.85 0.59 -6.01
CA PHE A 293 -23.57 -0.51 -6.94
C PHE A 293 -22.09 -0.91 -6.96
N LEU A 294 -21.18 0.06 -7.05
CA LEU A 294 -19.72 -0.20 -7.08
C LEU A 294 -19.19 -0.76 -5.75
N LEU A 295 -19.71 -0.30 -4.61
CA LEU A 295 -19.32 -0.83 -3.30
C LEU A 295 -19.85 -2.25 -3.07
N GLU A 296 -21.08 -2.53 -3.50
CA GLU A 296 -21.64 -3.89 -3.49
C GLU A 296 -20.83 -4.84 -4.36
N LEU A 297 -20.34 -4.36 -5.50
CA LEU A 297 -19.44 -5.12 -6.36
C LEU A 297 -18.08 -5.40 -5.67
N LEU A 298 -17.49 -4.40 -5.02
CA LEU A 298 -16.18 -4.56 -4.37
C LEU A 298 -16.26 -5.28 -3.01
N LYS A 299 -17.45 -5.55 -2.46
CA LYS A 299 -17.60 -6.13 -1.12
C LYS A 299 -16.96 -7.50 -0.96
N ASP A 300 -16.94 -8.29 -2.03
CA ASP A 300 -16.42 -9.67 -2.03
C ASP A 300 -14.95 -9.75 -2.49
N THR A 301 -14.32 -8.61 -2.78
CA THR A 301 -12.88 -8.53 -3.08
C THR A 301 -12.04 -8.52 -1.79
N GLY A 302 -10.72 -8.67 -1.88
CA GLY A 302 -9.85 -8.76 -0.70
C GLY A 302 -9.51 -10.21 -0.34
N LEU A 303 -9.01 -10.44 0.87
CA LEU A 303 -8.65 -11.80 1.28
C LEU A 303 -9.89 -12.62 1.63
N ASP A 304 -9.87 -13.87 1.19
CA ASP A 304 -10.84 -14.89 1.61
C ASP A 304 -10.82 -15.10 3.14
N ARG A 305 -11.81 -15.84 3.63
CA ARG A 305 -11.97 -16.10 5.08
C ARG A 305 -10.74 -16.78 5.69
N GLU A 306 -10.12 -17.69 4.93
CA GLU A 306 -8.94 -18.45 5.33
C GLU A 306 -7.66 -17.59 5.34
N GLY A 307 -7.65 -16.47 4.60
CA GLY A 307 -6.46 -15.67 4.31
C GLY A 307 -5.49 -16.38 3.36
N SER A 308 -6.01 -17.25 2.50
CA SER A 308 -5.28 -18.12 1.58
C SER A 308 -5.21 -17.54 0.16
N GLN A 309 -6.25 -16.82 -0.26
CA GLN A 309 -6.36 -16.18 -1.57
C GLN A 309 -6.82 -14.73 -1.44
N LEU A 310 -6.18 -13.85 -2.21
CA LEU A 310 -6.58 -12.46 -2.40
C LEU A 310 -7.36 -12.35 -3.71
N GLN A 311 -8.65 -12.03 -3.61
CA GLN A 311 -9.56 -11.81 -4.73
C GLN A 311 -9.45 -10.36 -5.21
N LEU A 312 -9.19 -10.20 -6.50
CA LEU A 312 -9.08 -8.90 -7.17
C LEU A 312 -10.14 -8.83 -8.26
N ILE A 313 -10.96 -7.78 -8.26
CA ILE A 313 -11.84 -7.57 -9.41
C ILE A 313 -11.01 -7.20 -10.64
N TRP A 314 -11.34 -7.81 -11.77
CA TRP A 314 -10.82 -7.40 -13.06
C TRP A 314 -11.94 -6.68 -13.82
N PRO A 315 -11.95 -5.34 -13.81
CA PRO A 315 -13.01 -4.60 -14.48
C PRO A 315 -12.82 -4.72 -15.99
N ASP A 316 -13.77 -5.35 -16.65
CA ASP A 316 -13.93 -5.33 -18.10
C ASP A 316 -15.13 -4.42 -18.43
N GLY A 317 -14.96 -3.56 -19.44
CA GLY A 317 -16.01 -2.66 -19.91
C GLY A 317 -17.28 -3.41 -20.29
N SER A 318 -17.18 -4.71 -20.63
CA SER A 318 -18.30 -5.60 -20.98
C SER A 318 -18.95 -6.33 -19.78
N SER A 319 -18.18 -6.65 -18.73
CA SER A 319 -18.68 -7.31 -17.52
C SER A 319 -17.82 -6.97 -16.29
N LEU A 320 -18.48 -6.72 -15.16
CA LEU A 320 -17.83 -6.57 -13.86
C LEU A 320 -17.89 -7.84 -13.00
N SER A 321 -18.33 -8.98 -13.55
CA SER A 321 -18.45 -10.23 -12.79
C SER A 321 -17.12 -10.97 -12.58
N HIS A 322 -16.03 -10.55 -13.22
CA HIS A 322 -14.79 -11.31 -13.24
C HIS A 322 -13.84 -10.91 -12.13
N VAL A 323 -13.31 -11.90 -11.43
CA VAL A 323 -12.24 -11.76 -10.46
C VAL A 323 -11.09 -12.68 -10.84
N ILE A 324 -9.92 -12.36 -10.29
CA ILE A 324 -8.76 -13.22 -10.32
C ILE A 324 -8.20 -13.37 -8.90
N SER A 325 -7.58 -14.52 -8.64
CA SER A 325 -7.02 -14.81 -7.32
C SER A 325 -5.50 -14.79 -7.31
N LEU A 326 -4.97 -14.22 -6.23
CA LEU A 326 -3.56 -14.31 -5.86
C LEU A 326 -3.42 -15.24 -4.65
N LYS A 327 -2.69 -16.35 -4.79
CA LYS A 327 -2.42 -17.25 -3.67
C LYS A 327 -1.47 -16.59 -2.67
N CYS A 328 -1.90 -16.41 -1.43
CA CYS A 328 -1.19 -15.72 -0.35
C CYS A 328 -0.07 -16.57 0.29
N SER A 329 0.87 -17.05 -0.52
CA SER A 329 2.00 -17.89 -0.10
C SER A 329 3.32 -17.41 -0.71
N LYS A 330 4.44 -17.76 -0.08
CA LYS A 330 5.80 -17.42 -0.55
C LYS A 330 5.94 -15.90 -0.77
N SER A 331 6.29 -15.46 -1.99
CA SER A 331 6.43 -14.06 -2.38
C SER A 331 5.16 -13.23 -2.12
N ASN A 332 3.98 -13.83 -2.22
CA ASN A 332 2.69 -13.16 -2.06
C ASN A 332 2.23 -13.08 -0.60
N LEU A 333 3.05 -13.52 0.37
CA LEU A 333 2.65 -13.54 1.77
C LEU A 333 2.34 -12.14 2.33
N TRP A 334 2.85 -11.09 1.68
CA TRP A 334 2.48 -9.69 1.96
C TRP A 334 0.97 -9.49 1.96
N ALA A 335 0.22 -10.20 1.11
CA ALA A 335 -1.23 -10.03 1.00
C ALA A 335 -1.95 -10.32 2.33
N ARG A 336 -1.41 -11.21 3.18
CA ARG A 336 -2.04 -11.54 4.46
C ARG A 336 -2.04 -10.39 5.48
N VAL A 337 -1.22 -9.35 5.26
CA VAL A 337 -1.27 -8.09 6.03
C VAL A 337 -2.58 -7.34 5.80
N LEU A 338 -3.20 -7.53 4.63
CA LEU A 338 -4.43 -6.85 4.21
C LEU A 338 -5.70 -7.63 4.59
N LYS A 339 -5.59 -8.61 5.49
CA LYS A 339 -6.75 -9.41 5.91
C LYS A 339 -7.76 -8.51 6.63
N ASP A 340 -9.01 -8.56 6.20
CA ASP A 340 -10.08 -7.81 6.85
C ASP A 340 -10.15 -8.14 8.34
N SER A 341 -10.13 -7.09 9.15
CA SER A 341 -10.08 -7.15 10.60
C SER A 341 -10.87 -5.97 11.17
N PRO A 342 -11.02 -5.84 12.50
CA PRO A 342 -11.56 -4.62 13.09
C PRO A 342 -10.76 -3.35 12.75
N SER A 343 -9.50 -3.50 12.31
CA SER A 343 -8.60 -2.41 11.96
C SER A 343 -8.28 -2.27 10.48
N CYS A 344 -8.45 -3.31 9.67
CA CYS A 344 -8.06 -3.33 8.26
C CYS A 344 -9.28 -3.64 7.38
N ALA A 345 -9.41 -2.91 6.28
CA ALA A 345 -10.41 -3.16 5.24
C ALA A 345 -9.75 -3.16 3.87
N THR A 346 -10.12 -4.11 3.02
CA THR A 346 -9.54 -4.24 1.68
C THR A 346 -10.62 -4.37 0.62
N PHE A 347 -10.71 -3.33 -0.21
CA PHE A 347 -11.40 -3.36 -1.51
C PHE A 347 -10.32 -3.45 -2.57
N ALA A 348 -10.37 -4.45 -3.45
CA ALA A 348 -9.21 -4.80 -4.26
C ALA A 348 -9.56 -4.95 -5.73
N ALA A 349 -8.80 -4.25 -6.57
CA ALA A 349 -8.96 -4.27 -8.02
C ALA A 349 -7.61 -4.42 -8.72
N ILE A 350 -7.67 -5.07 -9.88
CA ILE A 350 -6.60 -4.99 -10.86
C ILE A 350 -6.66 -3.64 -11.57
N THR A 351 -5.49 -3.12 -11.90
CA THR A 351 -5.35 -1.90 -12.70
C THR A 351 -4.52 -2.15 -13.96
N GLY A 352 -4.91 -1.47 -15.05
CA GLY A 352 -4.11 -1.37 -16.27
C GLY A 352 -2.89 -0.45 -16.11
N LEU A 353 -2.81 0.32 -15.02
CA LEU A 353 -1.66 1.17 -14.73
C LEU A 353 -0.42 0.32 -14.45
N CYS A 354 0.65 0.56 -15.19
CA CYS A 354 1.93 -0.09 -14.95
C CYS A 354 2.63 0.54 -13.74
N LEU A 355 2.49 -0.09 -12.58
CA LEU A 355 3.14 0.34 -11.34
C LEU A 355 4.58 -0.17 -11.26
N GLU A 356 5.57 0.70 -11.31
CA GLU A 356 6.97 0.34 -11.17
C GLU A 356 7.45 0.54 -9.73
N ALA A 357 8.31 -0.36 -9.27
CA ALA A 357 8.98 -0.28 -7.98
C ALA A 357 10.47 -0.65 -8.14
N PRO A 358 11.33 -0.36 -7.16
CA PRO A 358 12.73 -0.78 -7.22
C PRO A 358 12.86 -2.28 -7.51
N GLY A 359 13.55 -2.64 -8.59
CA GLY A 359 13.72 -4.04 -9.02
C GLY A 359 12.56 -4.61 -9.85
N HIS A 360 11.48 -3.84 -10.02
CA HIS A 360 10.25 -4.27 -10.69
C HIS A 360 9.78 -3.20 -11.67
N LEU A 361 10.43 -3.16 -12.82
CA LEU A 361 10.17 -2.22 -13.91
C LEU A 361 9.13 -2.79 -14.88
N CYS A 362 8.60 -1.92 -15.74
CA CYS A 362 7.72 -2.30 -16.83
C CYS A 362 8.37 -3.39 -17.69
N LYS A 363 7.57 -4.40 -18.05
CA LYS A 363 8.02 -5.52 -18.89
C LYS A 363 7.95 -5.21 -20.39
N ASN A 364 7.45 -4.03 -20.77
CA ASN A 364 7.18 -3.63 -22.15
C ASN A 364 6.41 -4.71 -22.95
N ASN A 365 5.39 -5.29 -22.31
CA ASN A 365 4.56 -6.34 -22.89
C ASN A 365 3.13 -5.81 -23.03
N ASP A 366 2.54 -5.94 -24.21
CA ASP A 366 1.18 -5.52 -24.52
C ASP A 366 0.12 -6.54 -24.08
N SER A 367 0.48 -7.82 -23.93
CA SER A 367 -0.41 -8.90 -23.50
C SER A 367 0.18 -9.67 -22.32
N ALA A 368 0.26 -9.03 -21.16
CA ALA A 368 0.70 -9.69 -19.94
C ALA A 368 -0.31 -10.75 -19.49
N THR A 369 0.12 -12.02 -19.48
CA THR A 369 -0.63 -13.11 -18.84
C THR A 369 -0.48 -13.04 -17.33
N TRP A 370 -1.58 -13.20 -16.60
CA TRP A 370 -1.53 -13.32 -15.14
C TRP A 370 -0.72 -14.54 -14.71
N THR A 371 0.28 -14.30 -13.86
CA THR A 371 1.18 -15.36 -13.36
C THR A 371 0.87 -15.80 -11.94
N GLY A 372 -0.13 -15.20 -11.28
CA GLY A 372 -0.42 -15.44 -9.87
C GLY A 372 0.69 -14.98 -8.92
N GLN A 373 1.55 -14.05 -9.37
CA GLN A 373 2.65 -13.51 -8.57
C GLN A 373 2.46 -12.01 -8.35
N GLY A 374 2.25 -11.66 -7.09
CA GLY A 374 2.29 -10.31 -6.57
C GLY A 374 3.65 -10.07 -5.96
N VAL A 375 4.25 -8.95 -6.29
CA VAL A 375 5.66 -8.71 -6.03
C VAL A 375 5.89 -8.13 -4.63
N LEU A 376 5.18 -7.04 -4.35
CA LEU A 376 5.31 -6.27 -3.12
C LEU A 376 4.04 -5.45 -2.90
N LEU A 377 3.89 -4.94 -1.69
CA LEU A 377 2.84 -4.00 -1.32
C LEU A 377 3.46 -2.72 -0.75
N SER A 378 3.13 -1.57 -1.31
CA SER A 378 3.34 -0.27 -0.64
C SER A 378 2.09 0.11 0.16
N THR A 379 2.29 0.38 1.44
CA THR A 379 1.22 0.71 2.40
C THR A 379 1.81 1.49 3.58
N ALA A 380 0.95 1.98 4.48
CA ALA A 380 1.38 2.55 5.75
C ALA A 380 1.00 1.65 6.93
N VAL A 381 1.82 1.67 7.98
CA VAL A 381 1.56 0.95 9.24
C VAL A 381 1.65 1.88 10.44
N SER A 382 0.84 1.60 11.46
CA SER A 382 0.82 2.31 12.73
C SER A 382 1.04 1.35 13.89
N GLN A 383 1.63 1.84 14.99
CA GLN A 383 1.65 1.08 16.23
C GLN A 383 0.25 0.94 16.83
N VAL A 384 -0.06 -0.22 17.37
CA VAL A 384 -1.17 -0.37 18.32
C VAL A 384 -0.66 0.07 19.68
N ALA A 385 -1.06 1.27 20.12
CA ALA A 385 -0.71 1.76 21.44
C ALA A 385 -1.23 0.78 22.52
N PRO A 386 -0.42 0.39 23.51
CA PRO A 386 -0.92 -0.35 24.65
C PRO A 386 -1.96 0.52 25.38
N ILE A 387 -3.07 -0.08 25.79
CA ILE A 387 -4.06 0.57 26.67
C ILE A 387 -3.41 0.68 28.05
N THR A 388 -2.50 1.63 28.22
CA THR A 388 -1.95 2.01 29.52
C THR A 388 -2.63 3.29 29.95
N SER A 389 -3.37 3.20 31.05
CA SER A 389 -3.99 4.33 31.74
C SER A 389 -2.94 5.39 32.08
N GLY A 390 -3.06 6.56 31.46
CA GLY A 390 -2.37 7.79 31.87
C GLY A 390 -0.96 7.97 31.28
N GLY A 391 -0.88 8.75 30.20
CA GLY A 391 0.37 9.31 29.70
C GLY A 391 0.40 9.38 28.18
N ILE A 392 0.17 10.57 27.63
CA ILE A 392 0.44 10.85 26.21
C ILE A 392 1.96 10.85 26.05
N CYS A 393 2.52 9.75 25.55
CA CYS A 393 3.92 9.74 25.13
C CYS A 393 4.02 10.54 23.83
N MET A 394 4.59 11.74 23.90
CA MET A 394 4.73 12.69 22.78
C MET A 394 5.97 12.45 21.91
N SER A 395 6.65 11.29 22.03
CA SER A 395 7.73 10.96 21.11
C SER A 395 7.13 10.42 19.80
N PRO A 396 7.52 10.93 18.62
CA PRO A 396 7.09 10.36 17.35
C PRO A 396 7.45 8.88 17.31
N TRP A 397 6.47 8.06 16.94
CA TRP A 397 6.67 6.63 16.86
C TRP A 397 7.31 6.27 15.53
N GLU A 398 8.38 5.48 15.57
CA GLU A 398 9.06 4.98 14.37
C GLU A 398 9.38 3.49 14.48
N LEU A 399 9.39 2.83 13.33
CA LEU A 399 9.91 1.50 13.15
C LEU A 399 11.43 1.50 13.34
N ARG A 400 11.92 0.45 14.00
CA ARG A 400 13.33 0.27 14.29
C ARG A 400 13.90 -0.84 13.42
N ASP A 401 15.10 -0.62 12.91
CA ASP A 401 15.80 -1.62 12.11
C ASP A 401 16.02 -2.93 12.89
N GLY A 402 15.95 -4.05 12.17
CA GLY A 402 16.12 -5.41 12.70
C GLY A 402 15.03 -5.88 13.68
N GLN A 403 14.03 -5.05 13.99
CA GLN A 403 13.01 -5.38 14.97
C GLN A 403 11.88 -6.25 14.41
N ARG A 404 11.27 -7.00 15.33
CA ARG A 404 10.15 -7.90 15.05
C ARG A 404 8.89 -7.36 15.65
N TYR A 405 7.82 -7.38 14.86
CA TYR A 405 6.52 -6.91 15.28
C TYR A 405 5.44 -7.93 14.95
N TRP A 406 4.43 -8.00 15.81
CA TRP A 406 3.19 -8.71 15.49
C TRP A 406 2.33 -7.88 14.55
N MET A 407 1.64 -8.51 13.61
CA MET A 407 0.60 -7.84 12.82
C MET A 407 -0.78 -8.06 13.44
N GLU A 408 -1.55 -6.97 13.56
CA GLU A 408 -2.90 -6.86 14.10
C GLU A 408 -3.06 -7.18 15.60
N LYS A 409 -2.53 -8.31 16.07
CA LYS A 409 -2.65 -8.76 17.46
C LYS A 409 -1.42 -9.53 17.93
N SER A 410 -1.11 -9.40 19.22
CA SER A 410 -0.06 -10.20 19.85
C SER A 410 -0.34 -11.69 19.75
N GLY A 411 0.68 -12.48 19.40
CA GLY A 411 0.56 -13.93 19.18
C GLY A 411 -0.31 -14.31 17.98
N GLY A 412 -0.53 -13.39 17.03
CA GLY A 412 -1.25 -13.65 15.79
C GLY A 412 -0.51 -14.57 14.82
N ASP A 413 -1.13 -14.80 13.65
CA ASP A 413 -0.63 -15.72 12.62
C ASP A 413 0.56 -15.15 11.83
N LEU A 414 0.83 -13.85 11.98
CA LEU A 414 1.80 -13.11 11.20
C LEU A 414 2.67 -12.22 12.09
N TRP A 415 3.93 -12.14 11.72
CA TRP A 415 4.93 -11.26 12.28
C TRP A 415 5.78 -10.72 11.14
N VAL A 416 6.28 -9.50 11.31
CA VAL A 416 7.11 -8.81 10.33
C VAL A 416 8.49 -8.54 10.90
N TYR A 417 9.48 -8.61 10.03
CA TYR A 417 10.85 -8.17 10.29
C TYR A 417 11.05 -6.84 9.59
N THR A 418 11.51 -5.85 10.34
CA THR A 418 11.80 -4.53 9.79
C THR A 418 13.23 -4.49 9.30
N THR A 419 13.42 -3.98 8.09
CA THR A 419 14.72 -3.57 7.57
C THR A 419 14.62 -2.08 7.24
N LYS A 420 15.41 -1.28 7.93
CA LYS A 420 15.46 0.18 7.81
C LYS A 420 16.93 0.58 7.71
N GLY A 421 17.41 0.77 6.49
CA GLY A 421 18.72 1.38 6.26
C GLY A 421 18.60 2.90 6.32
N ASP A 422 19.67 3.58 6.70
CA ASP A 422 19.79 5.03 6.58
C ASP A 422 19.41 5.42 5.14
N ASN A 423 18.39 6.27 4.99
CA ASN A 423 17.92 6.79 3.70
C ASN A 423 17.28 5.75 2.74
N SER A 424 16.70 4.67 3.28
CA SER A 424 15.90 3.70 2.50
C SER A 424 14.44 3.65 2.99
N GLU A 425 13.52 3.25 2.12
CA GLU A 425 12.13 3.02 2.52
C GLU A 425 12.06 1.79 3.41
N THR A 426 11.35 1.93 4.52
CA THR A 426 11.27 0.89 5.53
C THR A 426 10.63 -0.36 4.95
N GLN A 427 11.34 -1.49 4.99
CA GLN A 427 10.88 -2.75 4.43
C GLN A 427 10.37 -3.66 5.53
N LEU A 428 9.22 -4.27 5.29
CA LEU A 428 8.64 -5.29 6.16
C LEU A 428 8.66 -6.64 5.45
N ARG A 429 9.41 -7.60 6.01
CA ARG A 429 9.38 -8.99 5.54
C ARG A 429 8.39 -9.80 6.38
N VAL A 430 7.31 -10.24 5.74
CA VAL A 430 6.26 -11.01 6.40
C VAL A 430 6.69 -12.47 6.57
N LYS A 431 6.44 -13.02 7.76
CA LYS A 431 6.56 -14.45 8.04
C LYS A 431 5.31 -14.98 8.72
N ILE A 432 5.06 -16.28 8.55
CA ILE A 432 4.00 -16.97 9.27
C ILE A 432 4.53 -17.33 10.67
N ASN A 433 3.72 -17.05 11.69
CA ASN A 433 3.95 -17.57 13.02
C ASN A 433 3.54 -19.04 13.08
N ARG A 434 4.50 -19.93 13.33
CA ARG A 434 4.27 -21.37 13.50
C ARG A 434 4.26 -21.80 14.98
N PHE A 435 4.46 -20.86 15.90
CA PHE A 435 4.52 -21.17 17.32
C PHE A 435 3.10 -21.27 17.92
N PRO A 436 2.89 -22.18 18.88
CA PRO A 436 1.65 -22.23 19.66
C PRO A 436 1.40 -20.88 20.35
N ILE A 437 0.16 -20.40 20.29
CA ILE A 437 -0.26 -19.07 20.80
C ILE A 437 0.22 -18.84 22.24
N GLY A 438 0.16 -19.86 23.11
CA GLY A 438 0.61 -19.78 24.50
C GLY A 438 2.11 -19.52 24.68
N LEU A 439 2.95 -19.99 23.76
CA LEU A 439 4.39 -19.70 23.76
C LEU A 439 4.71 -18.35 23.10
N SER A 440 3.90 -17.92 22.13
CA SER A 440 4.03 -16.61 21.49
C SER A 440 3.67 -15.45 22.40
N LEU A 441 2.68 -15.62 23.28
CA LEU A 441 2.25 -14.59 24.25
C LEU A 441 3.32 -14.25 25.31
N MET A 442 4.32 -15.12 25.52
CA MET A 442 5.46 -14.82 26.40
C MET A 442 6.44 -13.81 25.81
N ARG A 443 6.27 -13.39 24.54
CA ARG A 443 7.11 -12.39 23.90
C ARG A 443 6.37 -11.05 23.82
N ASN A 444 6.85 -10.08 24.60
CA ASN A 444 6.36 -8.70 24.62
C ASN A 444 6.82 -7.91 23.37
N TRP A 445 6.51 -8.42 22.17
CA TRP A 445 6.74 -7.65 20.95
C TRP A 445 5.60 -6.65 20.74
N GLN A 446 5.97 -5.54 20.12
CA GLN A 446 5.01 -4.51 19.73
C GLN A 446 4.11 -5.03 18.61
N VAL A 447 2.90 -4.47 18.54
CA VAL A 447 1.90 -4.83 17.54
C VAL A 447 1.75 -3.67 16.56
N LEU A 448 1.80 -3.98 15.27
CA LEU A 448 1.51 -3.07 14.17
C LEU A 448 0.14 -3.38 13.60
N ARG A 449 -0.48 -2.37 13.01
CA ARG A 449 -1.68 -2.50 12.19
C ARG A 449 -1.55 -1.64 10.95
N GLU A 450 -2.35 -1.93 9.94
CA GLU A 450 -2.44 -1.08 8.74
C GLU A 450 -3.08 0.28 9.10
N ARG A 451 -2.70 1.34 8.37
CA ARG A 451 -3.22 2.70 8.61
C ARG A 451 -4.70 2.79 8.27
N GLN A 452 -5.52 3.03 9.29
CA GLN A 452 -6.98 3.05 9.13
C GLN A 452 -7.50 4.33 8.47
N ASP A 453 -6.85 5.46 8.74
CA ASP A 453 -7.21 6.80 8.29
C ASP A 453 -5.94 7.67 8.18
N LEU A 454 -5.98 8.71 7.35
CA LEU A 454 -4.87 9.66 7.17
C LEU A 454 -4.54 10.44 8.45
N SER A 455 -5.49 10.51 9.40
CA SER A 455 -5.27 11.15 10.70
C SER A 455 -4.40 10.35 11.66
N PHE A 456 -4.13 9.06 11.39
CA PHE A 456 -3.28 8.24 12.25
C PHE A 456 -1.80 8.47 11.89
N GLU A 457 -0.97 8.65 12.93
CA GLU A 457 0.48 8.58 12.78
C GLU A 457 0.86 7.19 12.25
N ALA A 458 1.59 7.17 11.14
CA ALA A 458 1.96 5.95 10.44
C ALA A 458 3.29 6.15 9.71
N GLU A 459 4.00 5.05 9.48
CA GLU A 459 5.20 5.01 8.65
C GLU A 459 4.86 4.29 7.34
N GLU A 460 5.20 4.93 6.20
CA GLU A 460 5.08 4.31 4.87
C GLU A 460 6.15 3.20 4.72
N VAL A 461 5.72 2.04 4.22
CA VAL A 461 6.52 0.82 4.16
C VAL A 461 6.30 0.04 2.87
N VAL A 462 7.32 -0.71 2.47
CA VAL A 462 7.18 -1.78 1.46
C VAL A 462 7.15 -3.13 2.14
N VAL A 463 6.11 -3.90 1.86
CA VAL A 463 5.88 -5.22 2.44
C VAL A 463 6.19 -6.29 1.41
N PHE A 464 7.06 -7.22 1.78
CA PHE A 464 7.47 -8.37 0.98
C PHE A 464 7.06 -9.67 1.66
N GLY A 465 6.68 -10.68 0.87
CA GLY A 465 6.59 -12.04 1.37
C GLY A 465 7.97 -12.67 1.49
N ALA A 466 8.24 -13.40 2.58
CA ALA A 466 9.47 -14.18 2.68
C ALA A 466 9.46 -15.32 1.63
N ILE A 467 10.48 -15.36 0.78
CA ILE A 467 10.82 -16.55 0.02
C ILE A 467 11.39 -17.56 1.04
N ALA A 468 10.74 -18.72 1.14
CA ALA A 468 11.09 -19.76 2.09
C ALA A 468 12.37 -20.50 1.67
#